data_AF-A0A523Y117-F1
#
_entry.id   AF-A0A523Y117-F1
#
_cell.length_a   1.000
_cell.length_b   1.000
_cell.length_c   1.000
_cell.angle_alpha   90.00
_cell.angle_beta   90.00
_cell.angle_gamma   90.00
#
_symmetry.space_group_name_H-M   'P 1'
#
loop_
_entity.id
_entity.type
_entity.pdbx_description
1 polymer ?
#
loop_
_entity_poly.entity_id
_entity_poly.type
_entity_poly.pdbx_seq_one_letter_code
_entity_poly.pdbx_strand_id
1 'polypeptide(L)'
;MAIKMHTLDLTLTGMAYGGDAFGRDADDKMIFVPFALPGERVRVEIVKVHKRWARARLVEVIEASPDRIAPRCRHFADCGCCHYQHMPYAVQLRTKTEIVRSQLERLGGFKDPPIEATVASPSPWHTRNNLQFSLTSDGRLGFMAAGSNRVVPIEECYLPEPDLADLWPRLDLEAIPGLDRITLRVGARGGRMIILHGEGKPEVEMAIDLPASVVWLGPGGTTVLAGEGFLPIEVLDRTFKVSAHSFFQVHTVLAGELVNR
;
A
#
# COMPACT_ATOMS: atom_id res chain seq x y z
N MET A 1 29.48 10.87 11.10
CA MET A 1 29.98 9.74 11.91
C MET A 1 29.38 8.48 11.31
N ALA A 2 30.19 7.64 10.67
CA ALA A 2 29.70 6.45 9.98
C ALA A 2 29.07 5.50 11.00
N ILE A 3 27.80 5.14 10.81
CA ILE A 3 27.14 4.12 11.63
C ILE A 3 27.81 2.80 11.27
N LYS A 4 28.63 2.23 12.17
CA LYS A 4 29.03 0.82 12.05
C LYS A 4 27.73 0.01 11.99
N MET A 5 27.52 -0.72 10.89
CA MET A 5 26.41 -1.67 10.73
C MET A 5 26.47 -2.64 11.91
N HIS A 6 25.60 -2.41 12.90
CA HIS A 6 25.54 -3.18 14.13
C HIS A 6 24.32 -4.09 14.01
N THR A 7 24.57 -5.40 13.96
CA THR A 7 23.52 -6.40 14.07
C THR A 7 23.28 -6.74 15.55
N LEU A 8 22.03 -6.99 15.91
CA LEU A 8 21.67 -7.48 17.25
C LEU A 8 20.45 -8.39 17.19
N ASP A 9 20.36 -9.29 18.17
CA ASP A 9 19.20 -10.15 18.37
C ASP A 9 18.21 -9.45 19.30
N LEU A 10 16.92 -9.44 18.95
CA LEU A 10 15.86 -8.70 19.63
C LEU A 10 14.60 -9.55 19.74
N THR A 11 13.93 -9.50 20.89
CA THR A 11 12.57 -10.02 21.04
C THR A 11 11.55 -8.90 20.80
N LEU A 12 10.60 -9.15 19.91
CA LEU A 12 9.57 -8.19 19.53
C LEU A 12 8.33 -8.36 20.41
N THR A 13 7.76 -7.27 20.90
CA THR A 13 6.73 -7.27 21.93
C THR A 13 5.41 -6.63 21.49
N GLY A 14 5.40 -5.87 20.41
CA GLY A 14 4.18 -5.24 19.91
C GLY A 14 4.29 -4.73 18.48
N MET A 15 3.18 -4.17 17.98
CA MET A 15 3.08 -3.57 16.64
C MET A 15 2.79 -2.08 16.75
N ALA A 16 3.46 -1.30 15.90
CA ALA A 16 3.22 0.12 15.73
C ALA A 16 2.25 0.38 14.58
N TYR A 17 1.66 1.59 14.58
CA TYR A 17 1.03 2.13 13.38
C TYR A 17 2.03 2.14 12.22
N GLY A 18 1.58 1.71 11.04
CA GLY A 18 2.42 1.56 9.84
C GLY A 18 2.97 0.15 9.61
N GLY A 19 2.80 -0.78 10.56
CA GLY A 19 3.10 -2.21 10.36
C GLY A 19 4.46 -2.68 10.84
N ASP A 20 5.25 -1.81 11.46
CA ASP A 20 6.49 -2.19 12.12
C ASP A 20 6.17 -2.92 13.43
N ALA A 21 6.83 -4.06 13.66
CA ALA A 21 6.94 -4.62 14.99
C ALA A 21 7.98 -3.82 15.79
N PHE A 22 7.91 -3.88 17.12
CA PHE A 22 8.91 -3.24 17.96
C PHE A 22 9.32 -4.10 19.14
N GLY A 23 10.55 -3.88 19.60
CA GLY A 23 11.12 -4.44 20.82
C GLY A 23 12.05 -3.42 21.47
N ARG A 24 12.64 -3.78 22.62
CA ARG A 24 13.67 -2.95 23.27
C ARG A 24 15.00 -3.68 23.35
N ASP A 25 16.08 -2.97 23.09
CA ASP A 25 17.43 -3.49 23.31
C ASP A 25 17.80 -3.50 24.81
N ALA A 26 19.03 -3.92 25.11
CA ALA A 26 19.56 -3.98 26.47
C ALA A 26 19.64 -2.61 27.17
N ASP A 27 19.66 -1.50 26.41
CA ASP A 27 19.71 -0.13 26.92
C ASP A 27 18.31 0.52 27.01
N ASP A 28 17.24 -0.28 26.97
CA ASP A 28 15.83 0.13 26.93
C ASP A 28 15.46 0.98 25.70
N LYS A 29 16.26 0.99 24.63
CA LYS A 29 15.95 1.77 23.42
C LYS A 29 14.92 1.04 22.57
N MET A 30 13.89 1.77 22.13
CA MET A 30 12.85 1.23 21.25
C MET A 30 13.40 0.98 19.84
N ILE A 31 13.25 -0.22 19.31
CA ILE A 31 13.69 -0.57 17.95
C ILE A 31 12.48 -1.01 17.14
N PHE A 32 12.24 -0.33 16.01
CA PHE A 32 11.18 -0.66 15.05
C PHE A 32 11.73 -1.51 13.91
N VAL A 33 11.02 -2.58 13.58
CA VAL A 33 11.42 -3.62 12.64
C VAL A 33 10.25 -3.93 11.69
N PRO A 34 10.34 -3.57 10.41
CA PRO A 34 9.31 -3.90 9.43
C PRO A 34 9.29 -5.41 9.16
N PHE A 35 8.15 -5.94 8.71
CA PHE A 35 7.97 -7.32 8.24
C PHE A 35 8.25 -8.43 9.29
N ALA A 36 8.22 -8.05 10.56
CA ALA A 36 8.29 -8.94 11.71
C ALA A 36 6.96 -8.94 12.49
N LEU A 37 6.84 -9.83 13.49
CA LEU A 37 5.66 -9.98 14.33
C LEU A 37 6.02 -9.92 15.83
N PRO A 38 5.06 -9.57 16.70
CA PRO A 38 5.24 -9.73 18.14
C PRO A 38 5.41 -11.21 18.51
N GLY A 39 6.22 -11.46 19.55
CA GLY A 39 6.59 -12.79 20.00
C GLY A 39 7.78 -13.39 19.26
N GLU A 40 8.29 -12.75 18.21
CA GLU A 40 9.45 -13.25 17.48
C GLU A 40 10.77 -12.87 18.15
N ARG A 41 11.74 -13.79 18.07
CA ARG A 41 13.16 -13.47 18.25
C ARG A 41 13.80 -13.28 16.89
N VAL A 42 14.33 -12.10 16.63
CA VAL A 42 14.83 -11.69 15.30
C VAL A 42 16.25 -11.18 15.39
N ARG A 43 17.04 -11.38 14.33
CA ARG A 43 18.27 -10.63 14.09
C ARG A 43 17.95 -9.43 13.22
N VAL A 44 18.42 -8.26 13.64
CA VAL A 44 18.17 -7.00 12.92
C VAL A 44 19.45 -6.21 12.73
N GLU A 45 19.47 -5.40 11.68
CA GLU A 45 20.53 -4.45 11.38
C GLU A 45 20.03 -3.01 11.59
N ILE A 46 20.70 -2.22 12.43
CA ILE A 46 20.28 -0.84 12.68
C ILE A 46 20.58 0.06 11.47
N VAL A 47 19.53 0.64 10.88
CA VAL A 47 19.65 1.50 9.69
C VAL A 47 19.50 2.98 10.01
N LYS A 48 18.84 3.33 11.11
CA LYS A 48 18.67 4.73 11.54
C LYS A 48 18.54 4.83 13.05
N VAL A 49 19.30 5.73 13.66
CA VAL A 49 19.29 5.96 15.11
C VAL A 49 18.74 7.34 15.43
N HIS A 50 17.82 7.40 16.39
CA HIS A 50 17.34 8.61 17.04
C HIS A 50 17.62 8.53 18.55
N LYS A 51 17.40 9.63 19.28
CA LYS A 51 17.72 9.74 20.71
C LYS A 51 17.04 8.66 21.58
N ARG A 52 15.78 8.33 21.29
CA ARG A 52 14.95 7.40 22.09
C ARG A 52 14.52 6.14 21.35
N TRP A 53 14.81 6.06 20.05
CA TRP A 53 14.38 4.94 19.22
C TRP A 53 15.31 4.75 18.02
N ALA A 54 15.26 3.58 17.40
CA ALA A 54 15.96 3.28 16.17
C ALA A 54 15.03 2.53 15.20
N ARG A 55 15.35 2.59 13.91
CA ARG A 55 14.80 1.70 12.90
C ARG A 55 15.86 0.68 12.52
N ALA A 56 15.42 -0.55 12.34
CA ALA A 56 16.25 -1.64 11.90
C ALA A 56 15.64 -2.32 10.68
N ARG A 57 16.49 -2.99 9.91
CA ARG A 57 16.09 -3.93 8.85
C ARG A 57 16.09 -5.33 9.43
N LEU A 58 15.05 -6.11 9.16
CA LEU A 58 15.01 -7.52 9.51
C LEU A 58 16.09 -8.27 8.70
N VAL A 59 16.97 -8.99 9.39
CA VAL A 59 18.00 -9.84 8.77
C VAL A 59 17.56 -11.29 8.78
N GLU A 60 17.05 -11.76 9.92
CA GLU A 60 16.67 -13.16 10.13
C GLU A 60 15.59 -13.25 11.20
N VAL A 61 14.63 -14.17 11.01
CA VAL A 61 13.70 -14.58 12.07
C VAL A 61 14.28 -15.85 12.69
N ILE A 62 14.80 -15.73 13.91
CA ILE A 62 15.46 -16.83 14.63
C ILE A 62 14.40 -17.75 15.24
N GLU A 63 13.39 -17.16 15.86
CA GLU A 63 12.21 -17.86 16.39
C GLU A 63 10.96 -17.15 15.88
N ALA A 64 10.19 -17.85 15.05
CA ALA A 64 8.98 -17.32 14.43
C ALA A 64 7.80 -17.36 15.40
N SER A 65 6.91 -16.38 15.27
CA SER A 65 5.63 -16.36 15.96
C SER A 65 4.74 -17.48 15.41
N PRO A 66 3.89 -18.13 16.22
CA PRO A 66 2.90 -19.08 15.72
C PRO A 66 1.92 -18.46 14.73
N ASP A 67 1.76 -17.13 14.77
CA ASP A 67 0.94 -16.37 13.82
C ASP A 67 1.71 -15.98 12.54
N ARG A 68 2.96 -16.43 12.33
CA ARG A 68 3.66 -16.17 11.06
C ARG A 68 3.13 -17.09 9.96
N ILE A 69 2.75 -16.49 8.83
CA ILE A 69 2.41 -17.22 7.60
C ILE A 69 3.27 -16.75 6.43
N ALA A 70 3.35 -17.57 5.39
CA ALA A 70 3.94 -17.16 4.13
C ALA A 70 3.06 -16.09 3.45
N PRO A 71 3.63 -14.94 3.04
CA PRO A 71 2.91 -13.95 2.23
C PRO A 71 2.42 -14.57 0.92
N ARG A 72 1.26 -14.10 0.43
CA ARG A 72 0.71 -14.52 -0.87
C ARG A 72 1.47 -13.91 -2.04
N CYS A 73 1.89 -12.65 -1.92
CA CYS A 73 2.60 -11.93 -2.97
C CYS A 73 4.12 -12.17 -2.88
N ARG A 74 4.75 -12.60 -3.97
CA ARG A 74 6.21 -12.79 -4.05
C ARG A 74 7.02 -11.52 -3.77
N HIS A 75 6.42 -10.35 -4.04
CA HIS A 75 7.05 -9.05 -3.84
C HIS A 75 6.91 -8.51 -2.41
N PHE A 76 6.29 -9.25 -1.49
CA PHE A 76 6.14 -8.81 -0.11
C PHE A 76 7.52 -8.55 0.53
N ALA A 77 7.60 -7.52 1.39
CA ALA A 77 8.83 -6.97 1.98
C ALA A 77 9.75 -6.17 1.03
N ASP A 78 9.72 -6.42 -0.28
CA ASP A 78 10.41 -5.58 -1.28
C ASP A 78 9.54 -4.42 -1.74
N CYS A 79 8.30 -4.71 -2.16
CA CYS A 79 7.29 -3.73 -2.55
C CYS A 79 6.65 -3.09 -1.30
N GLY A 80 6.69 -1.75 -1.22
CA GLY A 80 6.24 -0.99 -0.06
C GLY A 80 4.72 -0.87 0.15
N CYS A 81 3.90 -1.54 -0.67
CA CYS A 81 2.44 -1.41 -0.58
C CYS A 81 1.79 -2.23 0.55
N CYS A 82 2.31 -3.41 0.88
CA CYS A 82 1.71 -4.33 1.84
C CYS A 82 2.61 -4.54 3.05
N HIS A 83 2.03 -4.47 4.26
CA HIS A 83 2.80 -4.54 5.51
C HIS A 83 2.47 -5.74 6.39
N TYR A 84 1.38 -6.47 6.13
CA TYR A 84 0.85 -7.51 7.03
C TYR A 84 0.61 -8.87 6.37
N GLN A 85 1.07 -9.14 5.14
CA GLN A 85 0.75 -10.41 4.48
C GLN A 85 1.38 -11.63 5.16
N HIS A 86 2.41 -11.43 5.97
CA HIS A 86 3.02 -12.47 6.82
C HIS A 86 2.23 -12.78 8.09
N MET A 87 1.00 -12.24 8.22
CA MET A 87 0.11 -12.38 9.38
C MET A 87 -1.30 -12.83 8.92
N PRO A 88 -1.93 -13.83 9.56
CA PRO A 88 -3.31 -14.23 9.28
C PRO A 88 -4.28 -13.07 9.40
N TYR A 89 -5.29 -13.01 8.52
CA TYR A 89 -6.19 -11.86 8.45
C TYR A 89 -6.90 -11.56 9.79
N ALA A 90 -7.33 -12.59 10.52
CA ALA A 90 -7.92 -12.42 11.85
C ALA A 90 -6.96 -11.78 12.85
N VAL A 91 -5.66 -12.10 12.78
CA VAL A 91 -4.62 -11.48 13.61
C VAL A 91 -4.44 -10.02 13.18
N GLN A 92 -4.46 -9.70 11.87
CA GLN A 92 -4.36 -8.32 11.38
C GLN A 92 -5.46 -7.43 11.95
N LEU A 93 -6.70 -7.92 12.03
CA LEU A 93 -7.83 -7.18 12.61
C LEU A 93 -7.65 -6.92 14.11
N ARG A 94 -7.20 -7.92 14.86
CA ARG A 94 -6.87 -7.74 16.29
C ARG A 94 -5.74 -6.75 16.47
N THR A 95 -4.65 -6.89 15.70
CA THR A 95 -3.51 -5.97 15.72
C THR A 95 -3.92 -4.53 15.46
N LYS A 96 -4.78 -4.27 14.47
CA LYS A 96 -5.28 -2.91 14.18
C LYS A 96 -6.09 -2.33 15.33
N THR A 97 -6.94 -3.15 15.94
CA THR A 97 -7.73 -2.77 17.13
C THR A 97 -6.81 -2.38 18.28
N GLU A 98 -5.79 -3.19 18.56
CA GLU A 98 -4.80 -2.92 19.62
C GLU A 98 -3.92 -1.71 19.34
N ILE A 99 -3.57 -1.45 18.07
CA ILE A 99 -2.85 -0.23 17.70
C ILE A 99 -3.70 1.00 18.07
N VAL A 100 -4.99 1.04 17.71
CA VAL A 100 -5.85 2.18 18.02
C VAL A 100 -6.00 2.36 19.54
N ARG A 101 -6.28 1.27 20.27
CA ARG A 101 -6.35 1.28 21.74
C ARG A 101 -5.07 1.85 22.35
N SER A 102 -3.92 1.30 21.98
CA SER A 102 -2.61 1.72 22.49
C SER A 102 -2.31 3.19 22.21
N GLN A 103 -2.68 3.70 21.03
CA GLN A 103 -2.48 5.12 20.69
C GLN A 103 -3.39 6.03 21.53
N LEU A 104 -4.66 5.66 21.73
CA LEU A 104 -5.59 6.44 22.56
C LEU A 104 -5.17 6.47 24.03
N GLU A 105 -4.69 5.35 24.56
CA GLU A 105 -4.19 5.30 25.94
C GLU A 105 -2.89 6.10 26.11
N ARG A 106 -1.90 5.86 25.24
CA ARG A 106 -0.55 6.41 25.41
C ARG A 106 -0.41 7.86 24.96
N LEU A 107 -1.09 8.24 23.88
CA LEU A 107 -1.00 9.59 23.31
C LEU A 107 -2.25 10.41 23.63
N GLY A 108 -3.42 9.80 23.61
CA GLY A 108 -4.69 10.47 23.94
C GLY A 108 -4.93 10.63 25.44
N GLY A 109 -4.23 9.89 26.30
CA GLY A 109 -4.41 9.94 27.75
C GLY A 109 -5.74 9.34 28.24
N PHE A 110 -6.45 8.62 27.37
CA PHE A 110 -7.67 7.93 27.73
C PHE A 110 -7.34 6.72 28.62
N LYS A 111 -8.21 6.41 29.58
CA LYS A 111 -8.16 5.17 30.35
C LYS A 111 -9.25 4.26 29.84
N ASP A 112 -8.89 3.05 29.42
CA ASP A 112 -9.81 2.03 28.90
C ASP A 112 -10.80 2.59 27.84
N PRO A 113 -10.30 3.08 26.69
CA PRO A 113 -11.19 3.61 25.66
C PRO A 113 -12.13 2.52 25.12
N PRO A 114 -13.41 2.84 24.84
CA PRO A 114 -14.39 1.88 24.33
C PRO A 114 -14.14 1.60 22.85
N ILE A 115 -13.16 0.74 22.56
CA ILE A 115 -12.77 0.38 21.19
C ILE A 115 -13.46 -0.91 20.76
N GLU A 116 -14.28 -0.78 19.73
CA GLU A 116 -14.86 -1.91 19.02
C GLU A 116 -13.81 -2.66 18.18
N ALA A 117 -14.10 -3.93 17.88
CA ALA A 117 -13.26 -4.71 16.98
C ALA A 117 -13.21 -4.08 15.58
N THR A 118 -12.02 -4.14 14.95
CA THR A 118 -11.84 -3.66 13.57
C THR A 118 -12.81 -4.37 12.62
N VAL A 119 -13.56 -3.58 11.85
CA VAL A 119 -14.46 -4.09 10.82
C VAL A 119 -13.67 -4.85 9.76
N ALA A 120 -14.06 -6.11 9.54
CA ALA A 120 -13.46 -6.96 8.51
C ALA A 120 -13.97 -6.55 7.12
N SER A 121 -13.09 -6.56 6.13
CA SER A 121 -13.52 -6.62 4.74
C SER A 121 -14.09 -8.00 4.44
N PRO A 122 -15.15 -8.12 3.61
CA PRO A 122 -15.60 -9.42 3.11
C PRO A 122 -14.50 -10.23 2.42
N SER A 123 -13.51 -9.55 1.83
CA SER A 123 -12.32 -10.18 1.25
C SER A 123 -11.06 -9.34 1.52
N PRO A 124 -9.96 -9.94 2.00
CA PRO A 124 -8.68 -9.22 2.13
C PRO A 124 -7.98 -8.98 0.79
N TRP A 125 -8.51 -9.52 -0.31
CA TRP A 125 -7.94 -9.49 -1.66
C TRP A 125 -8.93 -8.93 -2.67
N HIS A 126 -8.42 -8.41 -3.78
CA HIS A 126 -9.21 -7.94 -4.92
C HIS A 126 -10.22 -6.85 -4.57
N THR A 127 -9.79 -5.86 -3.79
CA THR A 127 -10.66 -4.80 -3.25
C THR A 127 -10.30 -3.40 -3.70
N ARG A 128 -9.17 -3.21 -4.39
CA ARG A 128 -8.71 -1.89 -4.83
C ARG A 128 -9.24 -1.55 -6.22
N ASN A 129 -10.12 -0.56 -6.30
CA ASN A 129 -10.62 0.01 -7.55
C ASN A 129 -9.62 0.98 -8.22
N ASN A 130 -8.51 1.30 -7.57
CA ASN A 130 -7.53 2.28 -8.04
C ASN A 130 -6.10 1.83 -7.69
N LEU A 131 -5.27 1.70 -8.73
CA LEU A 131 -3.84 1.42 -8.63
C LEU A 131 -3.03 2.52 -9.28
N GLN A 132 -1.85 2.78 -8.73
CA GLN A 132 -0.96 3.80 -9.24
C GLN A 132 0.46 3.27 -9.29
N PHE A 133 0.95 3.09 -10.50
CA PHE A 133 2.27 2.56 -10.81
C PHE A 133 3.26 3.69 -11.00
N SER A 134 4.43 3.53 -10.40
CA SER A 134 5.64 4.22 -10.82
C SER A 134 6.28 3.46 -11.98
N LEU A 135 7.06 4.17 -12.79
CA LEU A 135 7.81 3.59 -13.89
C LEU A 135 9.27 3.37 -13.51
N THR A 136 9.82 2.22 -13.88
CA THR A 136 11.28 2.03 -13.88
C THR A 136 11.90 2.81 -15.04
N SER A 137 13.23 2.96 -15.06
CA SER A 137 13.93 3.67 -16.15
C SER A 137 13.75 3.03 -17.53
N ASP A 138 13.45 1.73 -17.57
CA ASP A 138 13.11 0.94 -18.76
C ASP A 138 11.59 0.85 -19.01
N GLY A 139 10.77 1.67 -18.33
CA GLY A 139 9.34 1.81 -18.60
C GLY A 139 8.43 0.75 -17.97
N ARG A 140 8.96 -0.18 -17.16
CA ARG A 140 8.14 -1.21 -16.50
C ARG A 140 7.31 -0.63 -15.36
N LEU A 141 6.11 -1.17 -15.21
CA LEU A 141 5.19 -0.84 -14.13
C LEU A 141 5.69 -1.43 -12.80
N GLY A 142 5.73 -0.60 -11.76
CA GLY A 142 6.17 -1.00 -10.45
C GLY A 142 5.61 -0.13 -9.32
N PHE A 143 5.99 -0.48 -8.10
CA PHE A 143 5.70 0.31 -6.90
C PHE A 143 7.00 0.70 -6.21
N MET A 144 6.94 1.74 -5.37
CA MET A 144 8.09 2.13 -4.56
C MET A 144 8.48 1.00 -3.59
N ALA A 145 9.78 0.76 -3.48
CA ALA A 145 10.36 -0.20 -2.56
C ALA A 145 10.12 0.23 -1.10
N ALA A 146 10.00 -0.75 -0.20
CA ALA A 146 9.87 -0.47 1.22
C ALA A 146 11.08 0.33 1.73
N GLY A 147 10.83 1.53 2.27
CA GLY A 147 11.88 2.38 2.85
C GLY A 147 12.88 2.95 1.84
N SER A 148 12.56 3.02 0.54
CA SER A 148 13.44 3.52 -0.51
C SER A 148 12.67 4.23 -1.62
N ASN A 149 13.36 5.05 -2.42
CA ASN A 149 12.82 5.72 -3.61
C ASN A 149 13.06 4.91 -4.90
N ARG A 150 13.45 3.63 -4.78
CA ARG A 150 13.62 2.72 -5.90
C ARG A 150 12.28 2.11 -6.29
N VAL A 151 12.02 1.99 -7.59
CA VAL A 151 10.86 1.25 -8.10
C VAL A 151 11.15 -0.25 -8.14
N VAL A 152 10.23 -1.05 -7.59
CA VAL A 152 10.18 -2.51 -7.70
C VAL A 152 9.22 -2.83 -8.84
N PRO A 153 9.70 -3.32 -9.99
CA PRO A 153 8.82 -3.83 -11.04
C PRO A 153 8.02 -5.01 -10.47
N ILE A 154 6.74 -5.11 -10.81
CA ILE A 154 5.88 -6.16 -10.28
C ILE A 154 5.33 -7.06 -11.37
N GLU A 155 5.23 -8.35 -11.04
CA GLU A 155 4.67 -9.39 -11.91
C GLU A 155 3.27 -9.86 -11.48
N GLU A 156 2.89 -9.54 -10.24
CA GLU A 156 1.64 -9.95 -9.61
C GLU A 156 1.24 -8.94 -8.52
N CYS A 157 -0.06 -8.71 -8.39
CA CYS A 157 -0.65 -7.99 -7.26
C CYS A 157 -2.06 -8.51 -7.01
N TYR A 158 -2.34 -8.95 -5.79
CA TYR A 158 -3.64 -9.54 -5.39
C TYR A 158 -4.60 -8.53 -4.74
N LEU A 159 -4.23 -7.25 -4.71
CA LEU A 159 -5.07 -6.18 -4.20
C LEU A 159 -6.05 -5.57 -5.22
N PRO A 160 -5.71 -5.36 -6.51
CA PRO A 160 -6.66 -4.78 -7.47
C PRO A 160 -7.89 -5.66 -7.65
N GLU A 161 -9.02 -5.00 -7.83
CA GLU A 161 -10.25 -5.64 -8.33
C GLU A 161 -9.98 -6.36 -9.68
N PRO A 162 -10.77 -7.39 -10.03
CA PRO A 162 -10.50 -8.23 -11.20
C PRO A 162 -10.29 -7.46 -12.51
N ASP A 163 -11.11 -6.44 -12.77
CA ASP A 163 -10.99 -5.60 -13.97
C ASP A 163 -9.63 -4.90 -14.06
N LEU A 164 -9.08 -4.43 -12.92
CA LEU A 164 -7.74 -3.87 -12.90
C LEU A 164 -6.68 -4.96 -13.01
N ALA A 165 -6.85 -6.07 -12.29
CA ALA A 165 -5.92 -7.20 -12.30
C ALA A 165 -5.71 -7.77 -13.71
N ASP A 166 -6.74 -7.74 -14.55
CA ASP A 166 -6.70 -8.17 -15.95
C ASP A 166 -6.14 -7.11 -16.90
N LEU A 167 -6.33 -5.82 -16.59
CA LEU A 167 -5.94 -4.69 -17.45
C LEU A 167 -4.45 -4.38 -17.35
N TRP A 168 -3.92 -4.21 -16.14
CA TRP A 168 -2.56 -3.68 -15.95
C TRP A 168 -1.44 -4.51 -16.62
N PRO A 169 -1.49 -5.86 -16.66
CA PRO A 169 -0.44 -6.66 -17.31
C PRO A 169 -0.43 -6.54 -18.84
N ARG A 170 -1.53 -6.02 -19.43
CA ARG A 170 -1.68 -5.85 -20.89
C ARG A 170 -1.25 -4.48 -21.37
N LEU A 171 -0.87 -3.58 -20.46
CA LEU A 171 -0.36 -2.27 -20.83
C LEU A 171 1.04 -2.47 -21.42
N ASP A 172 1.10 -2.40 -22.75
CA ASP A 172 2.34 -2.28 -23.49
C ASP A 172 2.55 -0.80 -23.79
N LEU A 173 3.59 -0.22 -23.18
CA LEU A 173 3.87 1.20 -23.25
C LEU A 173 5.28 1.39 -23.75
N GLU A 174 5.38 1.93 -24.96
CA GLU A 174 6.64 2.50 -25.42
C GLU A 174 7.02 3.71 -24.54
N ALA A 175 8.29 4.12 -24.61
CA ALA A 175 8.77 5.25 -23.82
C ALA A 175 8.00 6.53 -24.20
N ILE A 176 7.08 6.97 -23.34
CA ILE A 176 6.34 8.21 -23.50
C ILE A 176 7.14 9.36 -22.86
N PRO A 177 7.63 10.35 -23.63
CA PRO A 177 8.37 11.47 -23.07
C PRO A 177 7.56 12.21 -22.00
N GLY A 178 8.19 12.49 -20.86
CA GLY A 178 7.59 13.23 -19.75
C GLY A 178 6.61 12.44 -18.89
N LEU A 179 6.30 11.17 -19.20
CA LEU A 179 5.47 10.31 -18.36
C LEU A 179 6.23 9.84 -17.12
N ASP A 180 5.66 10.02 -15.93
CA ASP A 180 6.28 9.61 -14.66
C ASP A 180 5.51 8.49 -13.94
N ARG A 181 4.20 8.43 -14.15
CA ARG A 181 3.29 7.60 -13.35
C ARG A 181 2.03 7.28 -14.13
N ILE A 182 1.46 6.12 -13.82
CA ILE A 182 0.20 5.68 -14.43
C ILE A 182 -0.76 5.28 -13.33
N THR A 183 -1.96 5.84 -13.36
CA THR A 183 -3.04 5.40 -12.47
C THR A 183 -4.10 4.68 -13.29
N LEU A 184 -4.49 3.50 -12.84
CA LEU A 184 -5.61 2.75 -13.38
C LEU A 184 -6.75 2.78 -12.38
N ARG A 185 -7.95 3.04 -12.89
CA ARG A 185 -9.16 3.10 -12.09
C ARG A 185 -10.28 2.31 -12.73
N VAL A 186 -11.05 1.61 -11.91
CA VAL A 186 -12.30 0.95 -12.26
C VAL A 186 -13.46 1.63 -11.54
N GLY A 187 -14.58 1.75 -12.25
CA GLY A 187 -15.83 2.25 -11.73
C GLY A 187 -16.97 1.25 -11.91
N ALA A 188 -18.19 1.72 -11.72
CA ALA A 188 -19.39 0.93 -11.86
C ALA A 188 -19.50 0.31 -13.27
N ARG A 189 -20.07 -0.91 -13.34
CA ARG A 189 -20.34 -1.65 -14.59
C ARG A 189 -19.09 -1.86 -15.45
N GLY A 190 -17.91 -2.03 -14.84
CA GLY A 190 -16.66 -2.32 -15.53
C GLY A 190 -16.06 -1.13 -16.29
N GLY A 191 -16.49 0.10 -16.00
CA GLY A 191 -15.88 1.30 -16.56
C GLY A 191 -14.42 1.39 -16.15
N ARG A 192 -13.51 1.63 -17.11
CA ARG A 192 -12.06 1.67 -16.90
C ARG A 192 -11.51 3.02 -17.29
N MET A 193 -10.51 3.48 -16.55
CA MET A 193 -9.79 4.71 -16.86
C MET A 193 -8.28 4.51 -16.67
N ILE A 194 -7.54 4.87 -17.70
CA ILE A 194 -6.08 4.96 -17.71
C ILE A 194 -5.73 6.43 -17.57
N ILE A 195 -4.99 6.77 -16.52
CA ILE A 195 -4.60 8.13 -16.20
C ILE A 195 -3.08 8.20 -16.31
N LEU A 196 -2.62 8.89 -17.34
CA LEU A 196 -1.21 9.14 -17.62
C LEU A 196 -0.80 10.44 -16.92
N HIS A 197 0.19 10.37 -16.03
CA HIS A 197 0.73 11.54 -15.33
C HIS A 197 2.04 11.91 -15.98
N GLY A 198 2.17 13.16 -16.42
CA GLY A 198 3.40 13.60 -17.05
C GLY A 198 3.50 15.09 -17.31
N GLU A 199 4.68 15.51 -17.74
CA GLU A 199 4.98 16.89 -18.09
C GLU A 199 4.80 17.15 -19.59
N GLY A 200 4.48 18.40 -19.94
CA GLY A 200 4.30 18.80 -21.33
C GLY A 200 2.97 18.35 -21.94
N LYS A 201 2.93 18.32 -23.28
CA LYS A 201 1.76 17.89 -24.05
C LYS A 201 1.80 16.37 -24.26
N PRO A 202 0.65 15.68 -24.22
CA PRO A 202 0.59 14.25 -24.51
C PRO A 202 0.92 14.01 -25.99
N GLU A 203 2.14 13.56 -26.27
CA GLU A 203 2.54 12.98 -27.57
C GLU A 203 2.44 11.46 -27.43
N VAL A 204 1.20 10.95 -27.49
CA VAL A 204 0.90 9.53 -27.28
C VAL A 204 0.13 9.01 -28.48
N GLU A 205 0.73 8.06 -29.20
CA GLU A 205 0.00 7.19 -30.11
C GLU A 205 -0.52 5.99 -29.33
N MET A 206 -1.80 5.62 -29.53
CA MET A 206 -2.42 4.54 -28.77
C MET A 206 -3.34 3.69 -29.64
N ALA A 207 -3.24 2.38 -29.45
CA ALA A 207 -4.26 1.42 -29.84
C ALA A 207 -4.91 0.87 -28.57
N ILE A 208 -6.24 0.90 -28.49
CA ILE A 208 -6.97 0.44 -27.31
C ILE A 208 -7.87 -0.72 -27.71
N ASP A 209 -7.50 -1.93 -27.27
CA ASP A 209 -8.24 -3.16 -27.59
C ASP A 209 -9.42 -3.42 -26.63
N LEU A 210 -9.61 -2.56 -25.63
CA LEU A 210 -10.66 -2.67 -24.61
C LEU A 210 -11.28 -1.30 -24.32
N PRO A 211 -12.60 -1.18 -24.12
CA PRO A 211 -13.21 0.10 -23.77
C PRO A 211 -12.61 0.70 -22.48
N ALA A 212 -11.93 1.84 -22.61
CA ALA A 212 -11.36 2.58 -21.49
C ALA A 212 -11.32 4.08 -21.81
N SER A 213 -11.56 4.91 -20.79
CA SER A 213 -11.20 6.32 -20.86
C SER A 213 -9.69 6.48 -20.71
N VAL A 214 -9.09 7.38 -21.48
CA VAL A 214 -7.66 7.70 -21.36
C VAL A 214 -7.52 9.19 -21.10
N VAL A 215 -6.82 9.53 -20.02
CA VAL A 215 -6.69 10.90 -19.54
C VAL A 215 -5.23 11.22 -19.28
N TRP A 216 -4.77 12.35 -19.80
CA TRP A 216 -3.48 12.94 -19.44
C TRP A 216 -3.66 13.97 -18.34
N LEU A 217 -2.87 13.85 -17.28
CA LEU A 217 -2.75 14.82 -16.20
C LEU A 217 -1.35 15.40 -16.22
N GLY A 218 -1.26 16.70 -16.53
CA GLY A 218 -0.01 17.44 -16.47
C GLY A 218 -0.17 18.80 -15.78
N PRO A 219 0.91 19.60 -15.71
CA PRO A 219 0.90 20.90 -15.04
C PRO A 219 -0.15 21.88 -15.59
N GLY A 220 -0.50 21.76 -16.87
CA GLY A 220 -1.52 22.56 -17.54
C GLY A 220 -2.96 22.11 -17.32
N GLY A 221 -3.18 21.06 -16.53
CA GLY A 221 -4.51 20.51 -16.23
C GLY A 221 -4.78 19.14 -16.86
N THR A 222 -6.06 18.86 -17.10
CA THR A 222 -6.56 17.57 -17.57
C THR A 222 -6.87 17.60 -19.06
N THR A 223 -6.35 16.64 -19.82
CA THR A 223 -6.69 16.42 -21.23
C THR A 223 -7.29 15.03 -21.38
N VAL A 224 -8.51 14.94 -21.94
CA VAL A 224 -9.14 13.65 -22.27
C VAL A 224 -8.65 13.24 -23.66
N LEU A 225 -7.94 12.11 -23.73
CA LEU A 225 -7.41 11.55 -24.98
C LEU A 225 -8.42 10.60 -25.63
N ALA A 226 -9.18 9.87 -24.81
CA ALA A 226 -10.26 8.99 -25.26
C ALA A 226 -11.33 8.85 -24.17
N GLY A 227 -12.59 8.64 -24.57
CA GLY A 227 -13.71 8.41 -23.66
C GLY A 227 -14.11 9.64 -22.83
N GLU A 228 -14.34 9.46 -21.54
CA GLU A 228 -14.79 10.49 -20.61
C GLU A 228 -13.72 10.83 -19.54
N GLY A 229 -13.67 12.10 -19.10
CA GLY A 229 -12.77 12.54 -18.02
C GLY A 229 -13.16 12.12 -16.60
N PHE A 230 -14.21 11.31 -16.45
CA PHE A 230 -14.69 10.76 -15.17
C PHE A 230 -15.17 9.31 -15.33
N LEU A 231 -15.28 8.60 -14.21
CA LEU A 231 -15.99 7.33 -14.11
C LEU A 231 -17.10 7.42 -13.06
N PRO A 232 -18.29 6.84 -13.30
CA PRO A 232 -19.25 6.60 -12.24
C PRO A 232 -18.71 5.56 -11.26
N ILE A 233 -18.75 5.82 -9.96
CA ILE A 233 -18.46 4.84 -8.90
C ILE A 233 -19.65 4.77 -7.95
N GLU A 234 -20.05 3.57 -7.56
CA GLU A 234 -21.21 3.35 -6.69
C GLU A 234 -20.78 2.99 -5.26
N VAL A 235 -21.42 3.63 -4.27
CA VAL A 235 -21.29 3.34 -2.84
C VAL A 235 -22.67 3.57 -2.21
N LEU A 236 -23.21 2.57 -1.48
CA LEU A 236 -24.50 2.68 -0.77
C LEU A 236 -25.65 3.25 -1.63
N ASP A 237 -25.88 2.65 -2.82
CA ASP A 237 -26.90 3.05 -3.79
C ASP A 237 -26.78 4.50 -4.32
N ARG A 238 -25.63 5.14 -4.11
CA ARG A 238 -25.30 6.46 -4.63
C ARG A 238 -24.24 6.33 -5.72
N THR A 239 -24.47 6.98 -6.85
CA THR A 239 -23.49 7.09 -7.94
C THR A 239 -22.73 8.41 -7.84
N PHE A 240 -21.41 8.34 -7.82
CA PHE A 240 -20.51 9.49 -7.80
C PHE A 240 -19.80 9.59 -9.14
N LYS A 241 -19.77 10.78 -9.74
CA LYS A 241 -18.89 11.06 -10.88
C LYS A 241 -17.49 11.35 -10.34
N VAL A 242 -16.55 10.44 -10.57
CA VAL A 242 -15.19 10.53 -10.06
C VAL A 242 -14.24 10.84 -11.20
N SER A 243 -13.73 12.08 -11.24
CA SER A 243 -12.80 12.52 -12.27
C SER A 243 -11.38 11.95 -12.08
N ALA A 244 -10.55 12.04 -13.11
CA ALA A 244 -9.16 11.56 -13.06
C ALA A 244 -8.32 12.16 -11.91
N HIS A 245 -8.54 13.43 -11.56
CA HIS A 245 -7.80 14.10 -10.47
C HIS A 245 -8.43 13.89 -9.09
N SER A 246 -9.68 13.42 -9.03
CA SER A 246 -10.39 13.29 -7.77
C SER A 246 -9.83 12.13 -6.94
N PHE A 247 -9.65 12.39 -5.65
CA PHE A 247 -9.54 11.34 -4.65
C PHE A 247 -10.89 10.60 -4.52
N PHE A 248 -10.83 9.29 -4.37
CA PHE A 248 -11.97 8.47 -4.00
C PHE A 248 -11.50 7.27 -3.18
N GLN A 249 -12.35 6.73 -2.31
CA GLN A 249 -12.00 5.56 -1.51
C GLN A 249 -11.71 4.36 -2.41
N VAL A 250 -10.55 3.73 -2.18
CA VAL A 250 -10.06 2.65 -3.04
C VAL A 250 -10.78 1.33 -2.79
N HIS A 251 -11.48 1.20 -1.67
CA HIS A 251 -12.24 0.01 -1.28
C HIS A 251 -13.69 0.42 -1.02
N THR A 252 -14.52 0.34 -2.06
CA THR A 252 -15.90 0.86 -2.06
C THR A 252 -16.79 0.19 -1.02
N VAL A 253 -16.67 -1.13 -0.84
CA VAL A 253 -17.43 -1.88 0.17
C VAL A 253 -17.17 -1.37 1.59
N LEU A 254 -15.90 -1.27 2.00
CA LEU A 254 -15.57 -0.75 3.33
C LEU A 254 -15.81 0.76 3.45
N ALA A 255 -15.77 1.52 2.35
CA ALA A 255 -16.21 2.91 2.36
C ALA A 255 -17.70 3.03 2.69
N GLY A 256 -18.53 2.12 2.17
CA GLY A 256 -19.94 2.02 2.55
C GLY A 256 -20.12 1.68 4.04
N GLU A 257 -19.42 0.66 4.53
CA GLU A 257 -19.45 0.30 5.96
C GLU A 257 -19.01 1.44 6.88
N LEU A 258 -18.02 2.25 6.46
CA LEU A 258 -17.54 3.39 7.23
C LEU A 258 -18.60 4.51 7.35
N VAL A 259 -19.40 4.71 6.31
CA VAL A 259 -20.41 5.80 6.26
C VAL A 259 -21.74 5.38 6.90
N ASN A 260 -22.06 4.08 6.90
CA ASN A 260 -23.29 3.55 7.48
C ASN A 260 -23.28 3.40 9.01
N ARG A 261 -22.15 3.66 9.67
CA ARG A 261 -21.96 3.49 11.11
C ARG A 261 -22.18 4.77 11.91
#